data_AF-A0AA35QWJ9-F1
#
_entry.id   AF-A0AA35QWJ9-F1
#
_cell.length_a   1.000
_cell.length_b   1.000
_cell.length_c   1.000
_cell.angle_alpha   90.00
_cell.angle_beta   90.00
_cell.angle_gamma   90.00
#
_symmetry.space_group_name_H-M   'P 1'
#
loop_
_entity.id
_entity.type
_entity.pdbx_description
1 polymer ?
#
loop_
_entity_poly.entity_id
_entity_poly.type
_entity_poly.pdbx_seq_one_letter_code
_entity_poly.pdbx_strand_id
1 'polypeptide(L)'
;SRNDATWHSVTGQCDIIVNPAFLSLPSPEASRCCSSECQPLEAGILCLRGDVEIGGCQQASFCNGTSAACPPGDTLEDNTPCNDGSNVCDHGVCNGSACTLYNTTECYCSREDQLCEVCCVFGGECISTFDWPEAENITVHPGYPCRDLTGYCNQDLECVYVDNNDILNDLLDNLKDLLFNLKSLTQWLKSYWYWVLASFGGLIILIILLQVTYRRKKPKKTERGPGERTDGGRPVGRRGQRGRGQSGHGRSGRGQGYQRRADEISPLIERTSQT
;
A
#
# COMPACT_ATOMS: atom_id res chain seq x y z
N SER A 1 25.43 17.80 33.33
CA SER A 1 26.42 18.23 32.31
C SER A 1 25.84 19.41 31.56
N ARG A 2 26.66 20.26 30.93
CA ARG A 2 26.19 21.38 30.11
C ARG A 2 26.05 20.89 28.67
N ASN A 3 24.83 20.83 28.16
CA ASN A 3 24.57 20.53 26.75
C ASN A 3 24.59 21.85 25.97
N ASP A 4 25.78 22.43 25.83
CA ASP A 4 26.00 23.69 25.12
C ASP A 4 25.81 23.48 23.60
N ALA A 5 24.56 23.54 23.15
CA ALA A 5 24.21 23.47 21.73
C ALA A 5 24.72 24.73 21.01
N THR A 6 25.78 24.58 20.21
CA THR A 6 26.37 25.67 19.43
C THR A 6 25.59 25.87 18.13
N TRP A 7 24.89 27.00 18.03
CA TRP A 7 24.06 27.36 16.88
C TRP A 7 24.89 28.03 15.78
N HIS A 8 24.63 27.67 14.52
CA HIS A 8 25.26 28.30 13.35
C HIS A 8 24.21 28.63 12.28
N SER A 9 24.19 29.89 11.85
CA SER A 9 23.29 30.38 10.80
C SER A 9 23.74 29.90 9.42
N VAL A 10 23.18 28.79 8.94
CA VAL A 10 23.34 28.36 7.55
C VAL A 10 22.12 28.84 6.76
N THR A 11 22.35 29.68 5.73
CA THR A 11 21.33 30.15 4.78
C THR A 11 20.09 30.87 5.36
N GLY A 12 20.10 31.29 6.63
CA GLY A 12 19.02 32.06 7.26
C GLY A 12 17.93 31.24 7.95
N GLN A 13 18.10 29.91 8.03
CA GLN A 13 17.24 29.03 8.82
C GLN A 13 17.97 28.60 10.11
N CYS A 14 17.26 28.50 11.22
CA CYS A 14 17.82 27.95 12.47
C CYS A 14 17.87 26.42 12.43
N ASP A 15 18.90 25.85 11.79
CA ASP A 15 19.14 24.40 11.83
C ASP A 15 19.81 23.98 13.15
N ILE A 16 19.27 22.93 13.77
CA ILE A 16 19.83 22.33 14.98
C ILE A 16 20.94 21.36 14.58
N ILE A 17 22.19 21.68 14.90
CA ILE A 17 23.30 20.72 14.74
C ILE A 17 23.24 19.70 15.89
N VAL A 18 22.34 18.73 15.77
CA VAL A 18 22.34 17.52 16.58
C VAL A 18 23.43 16.56 16.12
N ASN A 19 24.02 15.85 17.09
CA ASN A 19 25.06 14.84 16.89
C ASN A 19 24.59 13.78 15.86
N PRO A 20 25.38 13.44 14.80
CA PRO A 20 24.90 12.71 13.60
C PRO A 20 24.32 11.30 13.79
N ALA A 21 24.14 10.81 15.02
CA ALA A 21 23.30 9.66 15.32
C ALA A 21 21.79 9.94 15.18
N PHE A 22 21.35 11.21 15.26
CA PHE A 22 19.94 11.60 15.12
C PHE A 22 19.72 12.57 13.96
N LEU A 23 19.50 12.02 12.76
CA LEU A 23 18.99 12.76 11.60
C LEU A 23 17.48 13.01 11.76
N SER A 24 17.10 13.95 12.63
CA SER A 24 15.72 14.44 12.69
C SER A 24 15.41 15.29 11.45
N LEU A 25 14.48 14.80 10.62
CA LEU A 25 13.91 15.53 9.48
C LEU A 25 13.34 16.90 9.94
N PRO A 26 13.19 17.89 9.03
CA PRO A 26 12.44 19.09 9.34
C PRO A 26 10.98 18.71 9.65
N SER A 27 10.59 18.81 10.92
CA SER A 27 9.20 18.59 11.34
C SER A 27 8.32 19.68 10.70
N PRO A 28 7.29 19.35 9.89
CA PRO A 28 6.73 20.33 8.96
C PRO A 28 5.96 21.50 9.60
N GLU A 29 5.41 21.34 10.80
CA GLU A 29 4.38 22.28 11.34
C GLU A 29 4.68 22.86 12.73
N ALA A 30 5.82 22.53 13.34
CA ALA A 30 6.24 23.10 14.63
C ALA A 30 7.10 24.36 14.44
N SER A 31 6.51 25.54 14.66
CA SER A 31 7.23 26.83 14.62
C SER A 31 8.16 26.98 15.83
N ARG A 32 9.42 26.56 15.66
CA ARG A 32 10.48 26.68 16.69
C ARG A 32 10.61 28.13 17.17
N CYS A 33 11.00 28.33 18.43
CA CYS A 33 11.14 29.63 19.08
C CYS A 33 12.37 30.45 18.64
N CYS A 34 12.67 30.49 17.34
CA CYS A 34 13.88 31.09 16.80
C CYS A 34 13.58 32.25 15.84
N SER A 35 14.25 33.38 16.02
CA SER A 35 14.24 34.49 15.06
C SER A 35 15.14 34.21 13.85
N SER A 36 14.98 34.98 12.77
CA SER A 36 15.88 34.94 11.60
C SER A 36 17.34 35.28 11.93
N GLU A 37 17.62 35.87 13.09
CA GLU A 37 18.96 36.17 13.59
C GLU A 37 19.51 35.07 14.53
N CYS A 38 18.86 33.90 14.58
CA CYS A 38 19.22 32.77 15.44
C CYS A 38 19.16 33.07 16.95
N GLN A 39 18.28 34.00 17.37
CA GLN A 39 18.02 34.31 18.78
C GLN A 39 16.67 33.73 19.24
N PRO A 40 16.46 33.47 20.55
CA PRO A 40 15.15 33.11 21.07
C PRO A 40 14.08 34.16 20.75
N LEU A 41 12.88 33.72 20.40
CA LEU A 41 11.70 34.59 20.31
C LEU A 41 11.22 34.99 21.71
N GLU A 42 10.55 36.14 21.80
CA GLU A 42 9.99 36.68 23.04
C GLU A 42 9.02 35.71 23.74
N ALA A 43 8.85 35.90 25.05
CA ALA A 43 7.96 35.05 25.83
C ALA A 43 6.49 35.26 25.42
N GLY A 44 5.72 34.17 25.29
CA GLY A 44 4.30 34.22 24.91
C GLY A 44 4.03 34.15 23.40
N ILE A 45 5.06 34.01 22.55
CA ILE A 45 4.86 33.67 21.12
C ILE A 45 4.45 32.20 21.00
N LEU A 46 3.34 31.91 20.32
CA LEU A 46 2.84 30.54 20.09
C LEU A 46 3.86 29.72 19.27
N CYS A 47 4.25 28.54 19.75
CA CYS A 47 5.25 27.68 19.10
C CYS A 47 4.78 26.23 18.85
N LEU A 48 3.85 25.73 19.67
CA LEU A 48 3.09 24.51 19.43
C LEU A 48 1.61 24.89 19.42
N ARG A 49 0.88 24.57 18.35
CA ARG A 49 -0.59 24.60 18.39
C ARG A 49 -1.06 23.39 19.19
N GLY A 50 -2.06 23.58 20.05
CA GLY A 50 -2.81 22.45 20.61
C GLY A 50 -3.53 21.70 19.49
N ASP A 51 -3.61 20.38 19.61
CA ASP A 51 -3.91 19.45 18.53
C ASP A 51 -5.28 18.76 18.67
N VAL A 52 -6.16 19.30 19.51
CA VAL A 52 -7.50 18.79 19.88
C VAL A 52 -8.36 18.39 18.67
N GLU A 53 -8.48 19.27 17.67
CA GLU A 53 -9.30 19.05 16.47
C GLU A 53 -8.65 18.10 15.44
N ILE A 54 -7.42 17.62 15.69
CA ILE A 54 -6.66 16.74 14.77
C ILE A 54 -6.16 15.48 15.49
N GLY A 55 -6.92 15.01 16.48
CA GLY A 55 -6.62 13.76 17.19
C GLY A 55 -5.47 13.83 18.18
N GLY A 56 -5.19 15.01 18.73
CA GLY A 56 -4.13 15.25 19.69
C GLY A 56 -4.62 15.72 21.05
N CYS A 57 -3.80 15.50 22.07
CA CYS A 57 -4.13 15.70 23.47
C CYS A 57 -3.12 16.60 24.20
N GLN A 58 -2.52 17.56 23.48
CA GLN A 58 -1.64 18.59 24.02
C GLN A 58 -2.28 19.98 23.92
N GLN A 59 -2.01 20.81 24.92
CA GLN A 59 -2.34 22.22 24.92
C GLN A 59 -1.36 23.02 24.05
N ALA A 60 -1.79 24.22 23.66
CA ALA A 60 -0.94 25.17 22.97
C ALA A 60 0.27 25.57 23.84
N SER A 61 1.48 25.45 23.29
CA SER A 61 2.73 25.82 23.98
C SER A 61 3.33 27.09 23.39
N PHE A 62 3.97 27.87 24.26
CA PHE A 62 4.45 29.21 23.97
C PHE A 62 5.93 29.35 24.31
N CYS A 63 6.64 30.19 23.55
CA CYS A 63 8.04 30.49 23.78
C CYS A 63 8.27 31.08 25.16
N ASN A 64 9.43 30.76 25.74
CA ASN A 64 9.80 31.13 27.11
C ASN A 64 10.81 32.31 27.18
N GLY A 65 11.03 33.01 26.07
CA GLY A 65 11.99 34.13 25.98
C GLY A 65 13.48 33.77 26.10
N THR A 66 13.84 32.49 26.27
CA THR A 66 15.21 32.07 26.63
C THR A 66 15.74 30.88 25.83
N SER A 67 14.90 30.15 25.10
CA SER A 67 15.24 28.97 24.32
C SER A 67 14.71 29.06 22.89
N ALA A 68 15.51 28.59 21.92
CA ALA A 68 15.07 28.40 20.53
C ALA A 68 14.20 27.14 20.35
N ALA A 69 14.24 26.20 21.30
CA ALA A 69 13.31 25.08 21.36
C ALA A 69 12.00 25.51 22.05
N CYS A 70 10.86 25.17 21.46
CA CYS A 70 9.55 25.27 22.09
C CYS A 70 9.51 24.35 23.33
N PRO A 71 9.04 24.81 24.50
CA PRO A 71 8.80 23.92 25.63
C PRO A 71 7.68 22.91 25.30
N PRO A 72 7.66 21.72 25.92
CA PRO A 72 6.53 20.81 25.76
C PRO A 72 5.22 21.50 26.18
N GLY A 73 4.13 21.20 25.50
CA GLY A 73 2.80 21.61 25.95
C GLY A 73 2.37 20.77 27.15
N ASP A 74 1.59 21.36 28.04
CA ASP A 74 0.85 20.58 29.04
C ASP A 74 -0.17 19.68 28.32
N THR A 75 -0.50 18.52 28.90
CA THR A 75 -1.52 17.63 28.34
C THR A 75 -2.92 18.22 28.54
N LEU A 76 -3.88 17.80 27.72
CA LEU A 76 -5.29 17.97 28.03
C LEU A 76 -5.68 17.09 29.24
N GLU A 77 -6.82 17.40 29.85
CA GLU A 77 -7.38 16.62 30.96
C GLU A 77 -7.92 15.27 30.43
N ASP A 78 -7.80 14.20 31.21
CA ASP A 78 -8.31 12.89 30.82
C ASP A 78 -9.83 12.95 30.57
N ASN A 79 -10.32 12.18 29.61
CA ASN A 79 -11.68 12.24 29.08
C ASN A 79 -12.01 13.48 28.21
N THR A 80 -11.04 14.35 27.88
CA THR A 80 -11.26 15.39 26.85
C THR A 80 -11.53 14.74 25.48
N PRO A 81 -12.63 15.04 24.76
CA PRO A 81 -12.92 14.46 23.45
C PRO A 81 -11.89 14.81 22.37
N CYS A 82 -11.59 13.86 21.48
CA CYS A 82 -10.67 13.99 20.35
C CYS A 82 -11.08 13.02 19.22
N ASN A 83 -10.43 13.06 18.04
CA ASN A 83 -10.84 12.30 16.84
C ASN A 83 -12.35 12.49 16.51
N ASP A 84 -12.79 13.73 16.36
CA ASP A 84 -14.21 14.11 16.16
C ASP A 84 -15.17 13.56 17.24
N GLY A 85 -14.65 13.30 18.44
CA GLY A 85 -15.38 12.75 19.59
C GLY A 85 -15.34 11.22 19.69
N SER A 86 -14.83 10.50 18.69
CA SER A 86 -14.76 9.04 18.69
C SER A 86 -13.76 8.46 19.70
N ASN A 87 -12.81 9.29 20.16
CA ASN A 87 -11.88 8.97 21.23
C ASN A 87 -11.91 10.07 22.31
N VAL A 88 -11.25 9.76 23.43
CA VAL A 88 -10.88 10.77 24.43
C VAL A 88 -9.38 10.72 24.74
N CYS A 89 -8.90 11.79 25.36
CA CYS A 89 -7.57 11.84 25.93
C CYS A 89 -7.43 10.91 27.13
N ASP A 90 -6.36 10.12 27.13
CA ASP A 90 -5.90 9.27 28.22
C ASP A 90 -4.40 9.50 28.40
N HIS A 91 -3.99 10.05 29.54
CA HIS A 91 -2.60 10.41 29.88
C HIS A 91 -1.89 11.26 28.80
N GLY A 92 -2.63 12.14 28.11
CA GLY A 92 -2.13 12.98 27.02
C GLY A 92 -2.04 12.31 25.65
N VAL A 93 -2.69 11.16 25.45
CA VAL A 93 -2.79 10.45 24.15
C VAL A 93 -4.25 10.30 23.74
N CYS A 94 -4.58 10.60 22.48
CA CYS A 94 -5.91 10.39 21.92
C CYS A 94 -6.13 8.90 21.56
N ASN A 95 -6.34 8.08 22.58
CA ASN A 95 -6.59 6.63 22.44
C ASN A 95 -7.57 6.10 23.50
N GLY A 96 -8.06 6.94 24.42
CA GLY A 96 -9.15 6.57 25.32
C GLY A 96 -10.46 6.37 24.54
N SER A 97 -11.35 5.55 25.09
CA SER A 97 -12.64 5.25 24.47
C SER A 97 -13.69 6.32 24.80
N ALA A 98 -14.46 6.79 23.81
CA ALA A 98 -15.57 7.72 24.04
C ALA A 98 -16.61 7.18 25.05
N CYS A 99 -16.75 5.86 25.17
CA CYS A 99 -17.65 5.22 26.13
C CYS A 99 -17.33 5.52 27.61
N THR A 100 -16.08 5.92 27.92
CA THR A 100 -15.67 6.32 29.27
C THR A 100 -16.46 7.53 29.80
N LEU A 101 -16.87 8.46 28.92
CA LEU A 101 -17.74 9.60 29.25
C LEU A 101 -19.06 9.16 29.89
N TYR A 102 -19.58 8.00 29.48
CA TYR A 102 -20.83 7.41 29.99
C TYR A 102 -20.58 6.38 31.10
N ASN A 103 -19.33 6.23 31.56
CA ASN A 103 -18.88 5.17 32.49
C ASN A 103 -19.13 3.74 31.95
N THR A 104 -19.05 3.55 30.63
CA THR A 104 -19.20 2.26 29.94
C THR A 104 -17.94 1.88 29.17
N THR A 105 -17.88 0.64 28.68
CA THR A 105 -16.79 0.14 27.81
C THR A 105 -17.22 0.15 26.35
N GLU A 106 -16.26 0.30 25.43
CA GLU A 106 -16.47 0.08 24.00
C GLU A 106 -16.84 -1.37 23.64
N CYS A 107 -17.49 -1.51 22.50
CA CYS A 107 -17.79 -2.77 21.83
C CYS A 107 -18.01 -2.51 20.33
N TYR A 108 -17.95 -3.54 19.49
CA TYR A 108 -18.20 -3.38 18.05
C TYR A 108 -19.69 -3.47 17.71
N CYS A 109 -20.20 -2.48 16.97
CA CYS A 109 -21.56 -2.49 16.46
C CYS A 109 -21.81 -3.74 15.59
N SER A 110 -22.94 -4.41 15.80
CA SER A 110 -23.31 -5.64 15.08
C SER A 110 -24.26 -5.42 13.89
N ARG A 111 -24.81 -4.21 13.74
CA ARG A 111 -25.71 -3.83 12.64
C ARG A 111 -24.91 -3.29 11.46
N GLU A 112 -25.22 -3.72 10.23
CA GLU A 112 -24.46 -3.33 9.03
C GLU A 112 -24.59 -1.83 8.68
N ASP A 113 -25.69 -1.19 9.08
CA ASP A 113 -25.93 0.25 9.00
C ASP A 113 -25.14 1.09 10.03
N GLN A 114 -24.56 0.45 11.07
CA GLN A 114 -23.89 1.13 12.19
C GLN A 114 -22.43 0.73 12.39
N LEU A 115 -21.80 0.01 11.45
CA LEU A 115 -20.44 -0.52 11.63
C LEU A 115 -19.33 0.54 11.85
N CYS A 116 -19.66 1.81 11.63
CA CYS A 116 -18.79 2.98 11.82
C CYS A 116 -19.40 4.05 12.75
N GLU A 117 -20.40 3.68 13.55
CA GLU A 117 -20.85 4.45 14.72
C GLU A 117 -20.07 4.02 15.97
N VAL A 118 -20.03 4.85 17.01
CA VAL A 118 -19.48 4.44 18.31
C VAL A 118 -20.51 3.55 19.02
N CYS A 119 -20.11 2.32 19.39
CA CYS A 119 -20.93 1.43 20.23
C CYS A 119 -20.32 1.24 21.62
N CYS A 120 -21.18 1.28 22.63
CA CYS A 120 -20.84 1.14 24.03
C CYS A 120 -21.71 0.08 24.72
N VAL A 121 -21.21 -0.48 25.82
CA VAL A 121 -21.93 -1.48 26.63
C VAL A 121 -22.91 -0.78 27.58
N PHE A 122 -24.06 -0.37 27.06
CA PHE A 122 -25.14 0.23 27.85
C PHE A 122 -26.04 -0.87 28.45
N GLY A 123 -26.22 -0.85 29.77
CA GLY A 123 -27.05 -1.84 30.49
C GLY A 123 -26.56 -3.29 30.46
N GLY A 124 -25.42 -3.57 29.82
CA GLY A 124 -24.90 -4.92 29.56
C GLY A 124 -25.05 -5.40 28.11
N GLU A 125 -25.70 -4.62 27.24
CA GLU A 125 -25.81 -4.89 25.80
C GLU A 125 -24.97 -3.91 24.98
N CYS A 126 -24.46 -4.33 23.82
CA CYS A 126 -23.71 -3.46 22.93
C CYS A 126 -24.67 -2.64 22.05
N ILE A 127 -24.71 -1.32 22.26
CA ILE A 127 -25.68 -0.40 21.66
C ILE A 127 -24.93 0.82 21.11
N SER A 128 -25.34 1.32 19.94
CA SER A 128 -24.77 2.54 19.35
C SER A 128 -25.15 3.77 20.16
N THR A 129 -24.27 4.77 20.24
CA THR A 129 -24.64 6.06 20.84
C THR A 129 -25.77 6.77 20.08
N PHE A 130 -26.04 6.40 18.82
CA PHE A 130 -27.20 6.88 18.06
C PHE A 130 -28.55 6.33 18.57
N ASP A 131 -28.56 5.15 19.20
CA ASP A 131 -29.76 4.51 19.76
C ASP A 131 -29.95 4.81 21.26
N TRP A 132 -28.94 5.39 21.93
CA TRP A 132 -28.95 5.64 23.37
C TRP A 132 -29.26 7.11 23.71
N PRO A 133 -30.40 7.43 24.38
CA PRO A 133 -30.93 8.79 24.43
C PRO A 133 -30.16 9.77 25.33
N GLU A 134 -29.29 9.28 26.23
CA GLU A 134 -28.37 10.13 27.01
C GLU A 134 -26.95 10.24 26.40
N ALA A 135 -26.72 9.70 25.20
CA ALA A 135 -25.45 9.79 24.49
C ALA A 135 -25.52 10.79 23.33
N GLU A 136 -24.35 11.21 22.84
CA GLU A 136 -24.21 12.02 21.63
C GLU A 136 -23.96 11.12 20.40
N ASN A 137 -24.51 11.51 19.26
CA ASN A 137 -24.45 10.77 18.00
C ASN A 137 -23.05 10.85 17.35
N ILE A 138 -22.11 10.07 17.90
CA ILE A 138 -20.68 10.07 17.55
C ILE A 138 -20.38 8.93 16.56
N THR A 139 -19.72 9.28 15.46
CA THR A 139 -19.22 8.36 14.43
C THR A 139 -17.72 8.15 14.57
N VAL A 140 -17.19 6.98 14.21
CA VAL A 140 -15.74 6.72 14.34
C VAL A 140 -14.91 7.50 13.33
N HIS A 141 -13.75 8.01 13.75
CA HIS A 141 -12.84 8.68 12.83
C HIS A 141 -12.31 7.70 11.74
N PRO A 142 -12.12 8.13 10.48
CA PRO A 142 -11.66 7.27 9.39
C PRO A 142 -10.40 6.46 9.71
N GLY A 143 -10.42 5.18 9.33
CA GLY A 143 -9.37 4.20 9.63
C GLY A 143 -9.58 3.38 10.91
N TYR A 144 -10.59 3.70 11.74
CA TYR A 144 -10.96 2.88 12.90
C TYR A 144 -11.45 1.49 12.46
N PRO A 145 -11.13 0.40 13.20
CA PRO A 145 -11.52 -0.96 12.82
C PRO A 145 -13.01 -1.24 13.04
N CYS A 146 -13.61 -2.01 12.14
CA CYS A 146 -15.02 -2.39 12.17
C CYS A 146 -15.22 -3.91 12.02
N ARG A 147 -16.39 -4.41 12.45
CA ARG A 147 -16.82 -5.82 12.36
C ARG A 147 -15.77 -6.80 12.88
N ASP A 148 -15.54 -6.82 14.19
CA ASP A 148 -14.58 -7.71 14.87
C ASP A 148 -13.17 -7.70 14.24
N LEU A 149 -12.67 -6.50 13.94
CA LEU A 149 -11.35 -6.24 13.32
C LEU A 149 -11.20 -6.78 11.87
N THR A 150 -12.28 -7.11 11.17
CA THR A 150 -12.23 -7.63 9.78
C THR A 150 -12.27 -6.56 8.68
N GLY A 151 -12.58 -5.31 9.05
CA GLY A 151 -12.56 -4.15 8.15
C GLY A 151 -12.08 -2.87 8.83
N TYR A 152 -12.05 -1.77 8.07
CA TYR A 152 -11.82 -0.41 8.58
C TYR A 152 -12.84 0.57 7.98
N CYS A 153 -13.19 1.61 8.74
CA CYS A 153 -14.11 2.64 8.28
C CYS A 153 -13.45 3.62 7.30
N ASN A 154 -14.11 3.93 6.18
CA ASN A 154 -13.65 4.94 5.22
C ASN A 154 -14.11 6.36 5.62
N GLN A 155 -13.90 7.35 4.72
CA GLN A 155 -14.32 8.74 4.96
C GLN A 155 -15.83 8.96 4.80
N ASP A 156 -16.52 8.01 4.16
CA ASP A 156 -17.96 8.00 3.90
C ASP A 156 -18.74 7.19 4.96
N LEU A 157 -18.05 6.78 6.05
CA LEU A 157 -18.54 5.95 7.16
C LEU A 157 -19.00 4.53 6.76
N GLU A 158 -18.49 3.99 5.66
CA GLU A 158 -18.68 2.60 5.25
C GLU A 158 -17.55 1.71 5.80
N CYS A 159 -17.91 0.52 6.29
CA CYS A 159 -16.95 -0.50 6.73
C CYS A 159 -16.35 -1.25 5.53
N VAL A 160 -15.10 -0.93 5.18
CA VAL A 160 -14.36 -1.54 4.07
C VAL A 160 -13.63 -2.80 4.55
N TYR A 161 -13.99 -3.95 4.00
CA TYR A 161 -13.44 -5.25 4.39
C TYR A 161 -12.01 -5.48 3.91
N VAL A 162 -11.18 -6.07 4.77
CA VAL A 162 -9.83 -6.54 4.42
C VAL A 162 -9.89 -8.05 4.17
N ASP A 163 -10.54 -8.46 3.08
CA ASP A 163 -10.60 -9.88 2.73
C ASP A 163 -9.24 -10.37 2.21
N ASN A 164 -8.52 -11.04 3.09
CA ASN A 164 -7.20 -11.63 2.83
C ASN A 164 -7.26 -12.85 1.88
N ASN A 165 -8.45 -13.36 1.54
CA ASN A 165 -8.64 -14.59 0.76
C ASN A 165 -9.18 -14.34 -0.65
N ASP A 166 -9.78 -13.18 -0.95
CA ASP A 166 -10.49 -12.94 -2.21
C ASP A 166 -9.60 -13.21 -3.45
N ILE A 167 -8.39 -12.63 -3.48
CA ILE A 167 -7.36 -12.89 -4.51
C ILE A 167 -7.01 -14.38 -4.63
N LEU A 168 -6.99 -15.11 -3.52
CA LEU A 168 -6.62 -16.52 -3.51
C LEU A 168 -7.76 -17.42 -4.01
N ASN A 169 -9.01 -17.06 -3.71
CA ASN A 169 -10.21 -17.73 -4.17
C ASN A 169 -10.43 -17.53 -5.69
N ASP A 170 -10.29 -16.29 -6.17
CA ASP A 170 -10.42 -15.96 -7.59
C ASP A 170 -9.33 -16.67 -8.43
N LEU A 171 -8.10 -16.73 -7.94
CA LEU A 171 -7.04 -17.57 -8.52
C LEU A 171 -7.38 -19.08 -8.49
N LEU A 172 -8.03 -19.57 -7.43
CA LEU A 172 -8.46 -20.98 -7.34
C LEU A 172 -9.55 -21.32 -8.36
N ASP A 173 -10.53 -20.45 -8.58
CA ASP A 173 -11.64 -20.70 -9.50
C ASP A 173 -11.19 -20.64 -10.97
N ASN A 174 -10.38 -19.64 -11.33
CA ASN A 174 -9.71 -19.61 -12.63
C ASN A 174 -8.87 -20.90 -12.86
N LEU A 175 -8.20 -21.42 -11.84
CA LEU A 175 -7.41 -22.65 -11.93
C LEU A 175 -8.28 -23.93 -12.00
N LYS A 176 -9.46 -23.96 -11.35
CA LYS A 176 -10.43 -25.06 -11.48
C LYS A 176 -10.90 -25.21 -12.93
N ASP A 177 -11.20 -24.11 -13.62
CA ASP A 177 -11.67 -24.14 -15.01
C ASP A 177 -10.61 -24.67 -15.99
N LEU A 178 -9.33 -24.32 -15.81
CA LEU A 178 -8.25 -24.95 -16.56
C LEU A 178 -8.17 -26.46 -16.28
N LEU A 179 -8.31 -26.90 -15.01
CA LEU A 179 -8.29 -28.31 -14.64
C LEU A 179 -9.49 -29.11 -15.19
N PHE A 180 -10.68 -28.51 -15.29
CA PHE A 180 -11.85 -29.15 -15.91
C PHE A 180 -11.67 -29.35 -17.43
N ASN A 181 -11.09 -28.36 -18.12
CA ASN A 181 -10.73 -28.49 -19.54
C ASN A 181 -9.72 -29.64 -19.77
N LEU A 182 -8.71 -29.78 -18.90
CA LEU A 182 -7.76 -30.90 -18.97
C LEU A 182 -8.45 -32.27 -18.76
N LYS A 183 -9.41 -32.38 -17.84
CA LYS A 183 -10.20 -33.62 -17.68
C LYS A 183 -10.94 -34.00 -18.97
N SER A 184 -11.61 -33.04 -19.61
CA SER A 184 -12.29 -33.23 -20.90
C SER A 184 -11.33 -33.74 -21.99
N LEU A 185 -10.15 -33.11 -22.13
CA LEU A 185 -9.12 -33.54 -23.08
C LEU A 185 -8.61 -34.97 -22.82
N THR A 186 -8.44 -35.38 -21.55
CA THR A 186 -8.03 -36.77 -21.24
C THR A 186 -9.11 -37.80 -21.55
N GLN A 187 -10.40 -37.45 -21.46
CA GLN A 187 -11.50 -38.33 -21.87
C GLN A 187 -11.56 -38.47 -23.39
N TRP A 188 -11.46 -37.36 -24.13
CA TRP A 188 -11.37 -37.37 -25.60
C TRP A 188 -10.17 -38.20 -26.08
N LEU A 189 -8.98 -37.98 -25.52
CA LEU A 189 -7.77 -38.70 -25.91
C LEU A 189 -7.90 -40.22 -25.65
N LYS A 190 -8.49 -40.63 -24.52
CA LYS A 190 -8.82 -42.04 -24.24
C LYS A 190 -9.84 -42.64 -25.22
N SER A 191 -10.75 -41.83 -25.77
CA SER A 191 -11.74 -42.30 -26.74
C SER A 191 -11.21 -42.40 -28.18
N TYR A 192 -10.22 -41.59 -28.56
CA TYR A 192 -9.73 -41.49 -29.95
C TYR A 192 -8.26 -41.89 -30.16
N TRP A 193 -7.58 -42.43 -29.13
CA TRP A 193 -6.16 -42.84 -29.16
C TRP A 193 -5.74 -43.66 -30.41
N TYR A 194 -6.60 -44.58 -30.85
CA TYR A 194 -6.33 -45.46 -31.98
C TYR A 194 -6.30 -44.70 -33.33
N TRP A 195 -7.07 -43.61 -33.48
CA TRP A 195 -6.98 -42.73 -34.64
C TRP A 195 -5.68 -41.92 -34.65
N VAL A 196 -5.19 -41.50 -33.48
CA VAL A 196 -3.90 -40.81 -33.34
C VAL A 196 -2.76 -41.74 -33.78
N LEU A 197 -2.75 -42.99 -33.31
CA LEU A 197 -1.78 -44.01 -33.73
C LEU A 197 -1.90 -44.35 -35.22
N ALA A 198 -3.12 -44.49 -35.76
CA ALA A 198 -3.35 -44.77 -37.18
C ALA A 198 -2.87 -43.62 -38.07
N SER A 199 -3.07 -42.36 -37.65
CA SER A 199 -2.57 -41.18 -38.36
C SER A 199 -1.04 -41.14 -38.38
N PHE A 200 -0.39 -41.36 -37.24
CA PHE A 200 1.07 -41.37 -37.13
C PHE A 200 1.70 -42.53 -37.92
N GLY A 201 1.11 -43.73 -37.83
CA GLY A 201 1.52 -44.90 -38.62
C GLY A 201 1.35 -44.68 -40.13
N GLY A 202 0.22 -44.11 -40.56
CA GLY A 202 -0.04 -43.76 -41.96
C GLY A 202 0.96 -42.74 -42.50
N LEU A 203 1.33 -41.73 -41.70
CA LEU A 203 2.33 -40.74 -42.06
C LEU A 203 3.75 -41.35 -42.17
N ILE A 204 4.12 -42.26 -41.28
CA ILE A 204 5.38 -43.02 -41.37
C ILE A 204 5.40 -43.90 -42.63
N ILE A 205 4.31 -44.62 -42.92
CA ILE A 205 4.18 -45.45 -44.13
C ILE A 205 4.28 -44.59 -45.40
N LEU A 206 3.63 -43.42 -45.43
CA LEU A 206 3.72 -42.47 -46.55
C LEU A 206 5.17 -41.98 -46.76
N ILE A 207 5.89 -41.64 -45.69
CA ILE A 207 7.31 -41.25 -45.76
C ILE A 207 8.17 -42.40 -46.32
N ILE A 208 7.92 -43.65 -45.90
CA ILE A 208 8.63 -44.83 -46.41
C ILE A 208 8.33 -45.05 -47.90
N LEU A 209 7.08 -44.94 -48.33
CA LEU A 209 6.68 -45.08 -49.73
C LEU A 209 7.29 -43.96 -50.61
N LEU A 210 7.34 -42.72 -50.11
CA LEU A 210 8.01 -41.61 -50.78
C LEU A 210 9.53 -41.85 -50.88
N GLN A 211 10.18 -42.34 -49.83
CA GLN A 211 11.60 -42.73 -49.87
C GLN A 211 11.85 -43.84 -50.90
N VAL A 212 11.04 -44.91 -50.91
CA VAL A 212 11.20 -46.04 -51.85
C VAL A 212 10.95 -45.63 -53.30
N THR A 213 9.94 -44.82 -53.58
CA THR A 213 9.66 -44.31 -54.93
C THR A 213 10.71 -43.30 -55.40
N TYR A 214 11.20 -42.42 -54.52
CA TYR A 214 12.32 -41.51 -54.81
C TYR A 214 13.62 -42.27 -55.07
N ARG A 215 13.91 -43.34 -54.31
CA ARG A 215 15.07 -44.23 -54.55
C ARG A 215 15.03 -44.88 -55.94
N ARG A 216 13.85 -45.16 -56.50
CA ARG A 216 13.68 -45.67 -57.88
C ARG A 216 13.81 -44.58 -58.95
N LYS A 217 13.52 -43.30 -58.64
CA LYS A 217 13.68 -42.16 -59.56
C LYS A 217 15.08 -41.50 -59.48
N LYS A 218 16.15 -42.31 -59.55
CA LYS A 218 17.52 -41.80 -59.80
C LYS A 218 17.88 -41.92 -61.29
N PRO A 219 17.70 -40.87 -62.11
CA PRO A 219 18.28 -40.85 -63.47
C PRO A 219 19.81 -40.92 -63.37
N LYS A 220 20.45 -41.54 -64.37
CA LYS A 220 21.92 -41.57 -64.47
C LYS A 220 22.45 -40.16 -64.75
N LYS A 221 23.58 -39.79 -64.13
CA LYS A 221 24.36 -38.62 -64.55
C LYS A 221 25.00 -38.86 -65.92
N THR A 222 25.07 -37.81 -66.72
CA THR A 222 25.96 -37.68 -67.89
C THR A 222 26.76 -36.38 -67.71
N GLU A 223 28.02 -36.36 -68.15
CA GLU A 223 29.00 -35.31 -67.80
C GLU A 223 29.33 -34.37 -68.99
N ARG A 224 30.28 -33.44 -68.76
CA ARG A 224 30.75 -32.30 -69.61
C ARG A 224 29.83 -31.06 -69.50
N GLY A 225 30.25 -29.86 -69.08
CA GLY A 225 31.56 -29.34 -68.62
C GLY A 225 32.49 -28.84 -69.74
N PRO A 226 33.46 -27.92 -69.49
CA PRO A 226 33.79 -27.16 -68.27
C PRO A 226 34.02 -25.62 -68.47
N GLY A 227 34.40 -24.90 -67.39
CA GLY A 227 35.04 -23.56 -67.42
C GLY A 227 34.10 -22.33 -67.55
N GLU A 228 34.45 -21.14 -67.05
CA GLU A 228 35.46 -20.77 -66.05
C GLU A 228 35.06 -19.45 -65.29
N ARG A 229 35.84 -19.08 -64.28
CA ARG A 229 35.80 -17.84 -63.46
C ARG A 229 36.50 -16.68 -64.24
N THR A 230 36.49 -15.39 -63.88
CA THR A 230 35.88 -14.53 -62.81
C THR A 230 35.64 -13.13 -63.48
N ASP A 231 35.40 -11.95 -62.88
CA ASP A 231 35.38 -11.43 -61.49
C ASP A 231 34.32 -10.31 -61.32
N GLY A 232 34.40 -9.51 -60.25
CA GLY A 232 33.42 -8.47 -59.90
C GLY A 232 33.63 -7.09 -60.54
N GLY A 233 32.61 -6.22 -60.36
CA GLY A 233 32.65 -4.80 -60.77
C GLY A 233 31.35 -4.04 -60.50
N ARG A 234 31.36 -3.13 -59.52
CA ARG A 234 30.39 -2.02 -59.38
C ARG A 234 30.91 -0.83 -60.24
N PRO A 235 30.08 0.11 -60.76
CA PRO A 235 29.43 1.10 -59.88
C PRO A 235 28.13 1.83 -60.37
N VAL A 236 27.46 2.50 -59.41
CA VAL A 236 26.76 3.81 -59.49
C VAL A 236 25.55 4.06 -60.44
N GLY A 237 24.45 4.55 -59.85
CA GLY A 237 23.36 5.33 -60.49
C GLY A 237 21.93 4.84 -60.17
N ARG A 238 20.87 5.67 -60.08
CA ARG A 238 20.74 7.16 -60.07
C ARG A 238 19.30 7.58 -59.67
N ARG A 239 19.12 8.54 -58.72
CA ARG A 239 17.81 9.14 -58.25
C ARG A 239 16.82 8.16 -57.57
N GLY A 240 15.87 8.58 -56.71
CA GLY A 240 15.65 9.89 -56.04
C GLY A 240 14.16 10.28 -55.90
N GLN A 241 13.77 10.90 -54.77
CA GLN A 241 12.41 11.31 -54.26
C GLN A 241 11.89 10.44 -53.08
N ARG A 242 11.00 10.90 -52.16
CA ARG A 242 10.83 12.22 -51.48
C ARG A 242 9.73 12.08 -50.39
N GLY A 243 9.87 12.80 -49.26
CA GLY A 243 8.85 13.00 -48.22
C GLY A 243 8.86 11.97 -47.07
N ARG A 244 8.21 12.18 -45.92
CA ARG A 244 7.79 13.36 -45.12
C ARG A 244 6.95 12.78 -43.95
N GLY A 245 7.10 13.30 -42.73
CA GLY A 245 6.31 12.88 -41.55
C GLY A 245 6.87 11.64 -40.81
N GLN A 246 6.59 11.45 -39.51
CA GLN A 246 6.04 12.41 -38.53
C GLN A 246 6.46 11.99 -37.10
N SER A 247 6.33 12.88 -36.12
CA SER A 247 6.73 12.67 -34.73
C SER A 247 5.70 11.87 -33.91
N GLY A 248 6.17 11.05 -32.97
CA GLY A 248 5.33 10.35 -31.99
C GLY A 248 5.96 10.34 -30.60
N HIS A 249 5.30 10.97 -29.62
CA HIS A 249 5.62 10.86 -28.19
C HIS A 249 4.90 9.65 -27.58
N GLY A 250 5.50 9.01 -26.56
CA GLY A 250 4.83 7.95 -25.80
C GLY A 250 5.72 7.19 -24.82
N ARG A 251 5.82 7.69 -23.58
CA ARG A 251 6.34 7.06 -22.32
C ARG A 251 6.47 8.18 -21.27
N SER A 252 6.25 7.97 -19.97
CA SER A 252 5.69 6.83 -19.23
C SER A 252 5.16 7.37 -17.90
N GLY A 253 3.95 7.00 -17.49
CA GLY A 253 3.50 7.23 -16.13
C GLY A 253 4.27 6.35 -15.14
N ARG A 254 4.59 6.86 -13.96
CA ARG A 254 5.04 6.07 -12.80
C ARG A 254 4.01 6.25 -11.68
N GLY A 255 3.28 5.19 -11.34
CA GLY A 255 2.61 5.13 -10.04
C GLY A 255 3.66 4.94 -8.95
N GLN A 256 3.53 5.65 -7.83
CA GLN A 256 4.33 5.41 -6.63
C GLN A 256 3.51 4.54 -5.68
N GLY A 257 4.03 3.35 -5.32
CA GLY A 257 3.45 2.52 -4.27
C GLY A 257 3.96 2.98 -2.91
N TYR A 258 3.04 3.29 -1.99
CA TYR A 258 3.39 3.67 -0.61
C TYR A 258 3.46 2.41 0.26
N GLN A 259 4.65 2.05 0.72
CA GLN A 259 4.85 0.88 1.59
C GLN A 259 4.70 1.32 3.06
N ARG A 260 3.67 0.85 3.77
CA ARG A 260 3.68 0.89 5.24
C ARG A 260 4.60 -0.22 5.78
N ARG A 261 5.34 0.09 6.83
CA ARG A 261 6.14 -0.85 7.63
C ARG A 261 5.23 -1.45 8.70
N ALA A 262 5.17 -2.78 8.79
CA ALA A 262 4.53 -3.49 9.88
C ALA A 262 5.55 -3.79 11.00
N ASP A 263 5.05 -4.39 12.09
CA ASP A 263 5.77 -4.88 13.27
C ASP A 263 6.33 -3.72 14.14
N GLU A 264 6.19 -3.73 15.48
CA GLU A 264 6.32 -4.87 16.41
C GLU A 264 5.45 -4.69 17.68
N ILE A 265 4.69 -5.71 18.07
CA ILE A 265 4.07 -5.84 19.41
C ILE A 265 4.30 -7.26 19.93
N SER A 266 4.84 -7.39 21.14
CA SER A 266 4.98 -8.66 21.85
C SER A 266 3.95 -8.78 22.99
N PRO A 267 3.27 -9.93 23.16
CA PRO A 267 2.36 -10.15 24.29
C PRO A 267 3.14 -10.52 25.55
N LEU A 268 2.85 -9.86 26.69
CA LEU A 268 3.30 -10.29 28.01
C LEU A 268 2.17 -10.98 28.78
N ILE A 269 2.46 -12.19 29.28
CA ILE A 269 1.48 -13.13 29.82
C ILE A 269 1.37 -13.01 31.33
N GLU A 270 0.18 -12.61 31.79
CA GLU A 270 -0.57 -13.20 32.91
C GLU A 270 0.23 -13.62 34.17
N ARG A 271 0.28 -12.74 35.19
CA ARG A 271 0.38 -13.18 36.59
C ARG A 271 0.03 -12.11 37.63
N THR A 272 -1.08 -12.28 38.35
CA THR A 272 -1.22 -11.97 39.81
C THR A 272 -2.63 -12.29 40.31
N SER A 273 -2.78 -13.37 41.07
CA SER A 273 -4.01 -13.69 41.81
C SER A 273 -3.68 -14.57 43.02
N GLN A 274 -2.95 -14.01 43.99
CA GLN A 274 -2.59 -14.74 45.21
C GLN A 274 -2.18 -13.82 46.40
N THR A 275 -3.18 -13.21 47.05
CA THR A 275 -3.21 -12.82 48.47
C THR A 275 -4.66 -12.62 48.89
#